data_AF-A0A927QFU6-F1
#
_entry.id   AF-A0A927QFU6-F1
#
_cell.length_a   1.000
_cell.length_b   1.000
_cell.length_c   1.000
_cell.angle_alpha   90.00
_cell.angle_beta   90.00
_cell.angle_gamma   90.00
#
_symmetry.space_group_name_H-M   'P 1'
#
loop_
_entity.id
_entity.type
_entity.pdbx_description
1 polymer ?
#
loop_
_entity_poly.entity_id
_entity_poly.type
_entity_poly.pdbx_seq_one_letter_code
_entity_poly.pdbx_strand_id
1 'polypeptide(L)'
;MSQDIRDLVTPSCDLLAFGEPTHLDPAFGHARNELFAQLVEERGFRSIALETDRIPALALDDHVRDGTGDFDEAMREGIAFGRGDLAPNRELITWMREYNRTRPPEERLAFHGFDAEMENMSAPSPRRYLEAARAYLARDEGLASPLALAADPAVDIASLAGDDERWSRTEAVLDAACSIGATPEAEVLRCLADDMLTEFHARAPQLIAATSRAAWYRAKAHLMAAIGLLRYHRQLARPAEEHVRISRMLATRDALMVENLLDIRAVEADRGPTLVFGHNVHLQHGPSHMRMRDLDLDWHGAGAILGPLVGERYVFVAN
;
A
#
# COMPACT_ATOMS: atom_id res chain seq x y z
N MET A 1 21.94 6.57 -28.01
CA MET A 1 21.82 7.77 -27.14
C MET A 1 21.20 7.29 -25.86
N SER A 2 21.94 7.28 -24.75
CA SER A 2 21.33 7.03 -23.44
C SER A 2 20.58 8.30 -23.07
N GLN A 3 19.24 8.28 -23.11
CA GLN A 3 18.46 9.37 -22.53
C GLN A 3 18.64 9.31 -21.02
N ASP A 4 18.83 10.47 -20.40
CA ASP A 4 18.85 10.58 -18.94
C ASP A 4 17.41 10.46 -18.43
N ILE A 5 17.16 9.54 -17.49
CA ILE A 5 15.80 9.33 -16.93
C ILE A 5 15.27 10.63 -16.33
N ARG A 6 16.14 11.51 -15.83
CA ARG A 6 15.78 12.81 -15.25
C ARG A 6 15.22 13.80 -16.29
N ASP A 7 15.48 13.58 -17.58
CA ASP A 7 14.91 14.38 -18.67
C ASP A 7 13.44 14.01 -18.94
N LEU A 8 12.99 12.84 -18.46
CA LEU A 8 11.60 12.39 -18.55
C LEU A 8 10.74 12.94 -17.40
N VAL A 9 11.36 13.50 -16.36
CA VAL A 9 10.67 14.14 -15.24
C VAL A 9 10.22 15.53 -15.64
N THR A 10 8.97 15.64 -16.07
CA THR A 10 8.33 16.92 -16.37
C THR A 10 8.02 17.71 -15.09
N PRO A 11 7.85 19.04 -15.15
CA PRO A 11 7.44 19.83 -13.99
C PRO A 11 6.09 19.41 -13.38
N SER A 12 5.24 18.71 -14.14
CA SER A 12 3.95 18.18 -13.69
C SER A 12 4.03 16.75 -13.14
N CYS A 13 5.20 16.10 -13.18
CA CYS A 13 5.36 14.72 -12.75
C CYS A 13 5.27 14.61 -11.21
N ASP A 14 4.17 14.06 -10.71
CA ASP A 14 3.98 13.77 -9.29
C ASP A 14 4.44 12.34 -8.94
N LEU A 15 4.30 11.42 -9.90
CA LEU A 15 4.59 9.98 -9.82
C LEU A 15 5.57 9.60 -10.94
N LEU A 16 6.83 9.37 -10.58
CA LEU A 16 7.76 8.69 -11.48
C LEU A 16 7.81 7.21 -11.11
N ALA A 17 7.26 6.34 -11.95
CA ALA A 17 7.35 4.90 -11.81
C ALA A 17 8.60 4.37 -12.54
N PHE A 18 9.47 3.72 -11.78
CA PHE A 18 10.68 3.06 -12.26
C PHE A 18 10.53 1.56 -12.04
N GLY A 19 10.34 0.82 -13.13
CA GLY A 19 10.00 -0.60 -13.05
C GLY A 19 11.21 -1.53 -13.19
N GLU A 20 11.13 -2.72 -12.61
CA GLU A 20 12.10 -3.80 -12.80
C GLU A 20 11.49 -5.00 -13.56
N PRO A 21 12.25 -5.68 -14.43
CA PRO A 21 11.77 -6.82 -15.22
C PRO A 21 11.78 -8.14 -14.45
N THR A 22 12.48 -8.21 -13.33
CA THR A 22 12.50 -9.35 -12.41
C THR A 22 12.81 -8.85 -11.01
N HIS A 23 12.17 -9.47 -10.02
CA HIS A 23 12.55 -9.26 -8.62
C HIS A 23 13.91 -9.89 -8.32
N LEU A 24 14.49 -9.46 -7.20
CA LEU A 24 15.67 -10.04 -6.52
C LEU A 24 17.03 -9.80 -7.19
N ASP A 25 17.09 -9.28 -8.41
CA ASP A 25 18.37 -8.84 -8.98
C ASP A 25 18.79 -7.51 -8.30
N PRO A 26 19.92 -7.49 -7.56
CA PRO A 26 20.34 -6.30 -6.85
C PRO A 26 20.68 -5.13 -7.77
N ALA A 27 20.98 -5.36 -9.05
CA ALA A 27 21.33 -4.31 -10.00
C ALA A 27 20.20 -3.27 -10.15
N PHE A 28 18.95 -3.71 -10.27
CA PHE A 28 17.79 -2.80 -10.36
C PHE A 28 17.59 -2.02 -9.06
N GLY A 29 17.82 -2.67 -7.92
CA GLY A 29 17.77 -2.03 -6.61
C GLY A 29 18.81 -0.92 -6.46
N HIS A 30 20.06 -1.15 -6.89
CA HIS A 30 21.12 -0.13 -6.86
C HIS A 30 20.84 1.00 -7.85
N ALA A 31 20.40 0.69 -9.08
CA ALA A 31 20.00 1.70 -10.06
C ALA A 31 18.89 2.61 -9.53
N ARG A 32 17.89 2.02 -8.84
CA ARG A 32 16.83 2.76 -8.15
C ARG A 32 17.38 3.67 -7.06
N ASN A 33 18.37 3.22 -6.28
CA ASN A 33 18.95 4.03 -5.21
C ASN A 33 19.70 5.25 -5.77
N GLU A 34 20.53 5.02 -6.79
CA GLU A 34 21.27 6.08 -7.47
C GLU A 34 20.31 7.11 -8.09
N LEU A 35 19.27 6.64 -8.78
CA LEU A 35 18.23 7.50 -9.36
C LEU A 35 17.51 8.29 -8.27
N PHE A 36 17.09 7.64 -7.17
CA PHE A 36 16.36 8.32 -6.11
C PHE A 36 17.18 9.44 -5.45
N ALA A 37 18.46 9.19 -5.17
CA ALA A 37 19.35 10.20 -4.62
C ALA A 37 19.46 11.43 -5.54
N GLN A 38 19.64 11.22 -6.85
CA GLN A 38 19.69 12.31 -7.83
C GLN A 38 18.36 13.08 -7.92
N LEU A 39 17.22 12.38 -7.88
CA LEU A 39 15.90 13.01 -7.92
C LEU A 39 15.62 13.86 -6.67
N VAL A 40 16.09 13.42 -5.50
CA VAL A 40 15.99 14.16 -4.25
C VAL A 40 16.78 15.47 -4.32
N GLU A 41 18.02 15.40 -4.82
CA GLU A 41 18.94 16.55 -4.90
C GLU A 41 18.55 17.55 -6.00
N GLU A 42 18.12 17.06 -7.16
CA GLU A 42 18.00 17.89 -8.36
C GLU A 42 16.57 18.15 -8.84
N ARG A 43 15.60 17.36 -8.38
CA ARG A 43 14.19 17.42 -8.84
C ARG A 43 13.18 17.55 -7.69
N GLY A 44 13.66 17.70 -6.45
CA GLY A 44 12.81 17.99 -5.31
C GLY A 44 11.94 16.81 -4.86
N PHE A 45 12.28 15.57 -5.25
CA PHE A 45 11.57 14.39 -4.75
C PHE A 45 11.71 14.30 -3.22
N ARG A 46 10.65 13.89 -2.53
CA ARG A 46 10.62 13.77 -1.06
C ARG A 46 10.22 12.42 -0.55
N SER A 47 9.86 11.50 -1.44
CA SER A 47 9.37 10.21 -1.02
C SER A 47 9.68 9.13 -2.04
N ILE A 48 9.74 7.89 -1.56
CA ILE A 48 9.80 6.69 -2.38
C ILE A 48 8.72 5.71 -1.93
N ALA A 49 8.06 5.07 -2.89
CA ALA A 49 7.05 4.04 -2.65
C ALA A 49 7.49 2.73 -3.31
N LEU A 50 7.66 1.66 -2.52
CA LEU A 50 8.04 0.34 -3.01
C LEU A 50 6.80 -0.56 -3.12
N GLU A 51 6.88 -1.53 -4.02
CA GLU A 51 5.96 -2.66 -4.09
C GLU A 51 6.14 -3.53 -2.83
N THR A 52 5.54 -3.10 -1.73
CA THR A 52 5.53 -3.75 -0.43
C THR A 52 4.28 -3.31 0.32
N ASP A 53 3.84 -4.09 1.30
CA ASP A 53 2.63 -3.78 2.07
C ASP A 53 2.75 -2.39 2.72
N ARG A 54 1.74 -1.55 2.47
CA ARG A 54 1.61 -0.20 3.02
C ARG A 54 1.72 -0.17 4.55
N ILE A 55 1.10 -1.11 5.26
CA ILE A 55 0.95 -1.04 6.72
C ILE A 55 2.27 -1.31 7.46
N PRO A 56 2.99 -2.42 7.21
CA PRO A 56 4.33 -2.60 7.76
C PRO A 56 5.31 -1.51 7.29
N ALA A 57 5.17 -1.00 6.06
CA ALA A 57 6.01 0.08 5.57
C ALA A 57 5.87 1.39 6.37
N LEU A 58 4.75 1.63 7.07
CA LEU A 58 4.62 2.78 7.98
C LEU A 58 5.60 2.69 9.16
N ALA A 59 5.85 1.49 9.69
CA ALA A 59 6.83 1.29 10.77
C ALA A 59 8.26 1.48 10.27
N LEU A 60 8.55 1.05 9.03
CA LEU A 60 9.84 1.33 8.38
C LEU A 60 10.03 2.83 8.10
N ASP A 61 8.97 3.55 7.73
CA ASP A 61 9.03 5.02 7.60
C ASP A 61 9.32 5.71 8.95
N ASP A 62 8.73 5.24 10.05
CA ASP A 62 9.06 5.75 11.40
C ASP A 62 10.56 5.52 11.70
N HIS A 63 11.10 4.35 11.34
CA HIS A 63 12.54 4.09 11.47
C HIS A 63 13.39 5.05 10.62
N VAL A 64 12.96 5.32 9.37
CA VAL A 64 13.64 6.23 8.45
C VAL A 64 13.62 7.69 8.94
N ARG A 65 12.50 8.15 9.51
CA ARG A 65 12.33 9.55 9.92
C ARG A 65 12.85 9.85 11.31
N ASP A 66 12.60 8.95 12.25
CA ASP A 66 12.78 9.19 13.68
C ASP A 66 13.76 8.20 14.32
N GLY A 67 14.23 7.19 13.57
CA GLY A 67 15.20 6.21 14.07
C GLY A 67 14.63 5.28 15.12
N THR A 68 13.31 5.09 15.15
CA THR A 68 12.60 4.21 16.08
C THR A 68 12.71 2.74 15.69
N GLY A 69 12.64 1.84 16.67
CA GLY A 69 12.64 0.39 16.44
C GLY A 69 14.01 -0.19 16.05
N ASP A 70 14.07 -1.52 15.96
CA ASP A 70 15.25 -2.24 15.49
C ASP A 70 15.33 -2.22 13.95
N PHE A 71 16.54 -2.03 13.41
CA PHE A 71 16.73 -1.94 11.96
C PHE A 71 16.41 -3.26 11.26
N ASP A 72 16.84 -4.39 11.81
CA ASP A 72 16.66 -5.69 11.18
C ASP A 72 15.18 -6.12 11.22
N GLU A 73 14.48 -5.82 12.31
CA GLU A 73 13.02 -5.95 12.41
C GLU A 73 12.29 -5.04 11.41
N ALA A 74 12.63 -3.76 11.34
CA ALA A 74 12.00 -2.81 10.42
C ALA A 74 12.20 -3.22 8.95
N MET A 75 13.40 -3.69 8.58
CA MET A 75 13.68 -4.19 7.23
C MET A 75 12.88 -5.46 6.91
N ARG A 76 12.83 -6.42 7.86
CA ARG A 76 12.16 -7.70 7.69
C ARG A 76 10.64 -7.53 7.53
N GLU A 77 10.05 -6.62 8.30
CA GLU A 77 8.60 -6.41 8.30
C GLU A 77 8.17 -5.41 7.22
N GLY A 78 8.91 -4.31 7.05
CA GLY A 78 8.53 -3.21 6.16
C GLY A 78 8.75 -3.47 4.67
N ILE A 79 9.62 -4.43 4.32
CA ILE A 79 9.87 -4.80 2.91
C ILE A 79 9.57 -6.29 2.71
N ALA A 80 8.48 -6.53 1.99
CA ALA A 80 7.90 -7.85 1.80
C ALA A 80 8.85 -8.85 1.10
N PHE A 81 8.53 -10.15 1.30
CA PHE A 81 9.15 -11.30 0.63
C PHE A 81 10.65 -11.47 0.87
N GLY A 82 11.12 -11.09 2.06
CA GLY A 82 12.53 -11.17 2.41
C GLY A 82 13.42 -10.23 1.59
N ARG A 83 12.82 -9.35 0.76
CA ARG A 83 13.57 -8.35 -0.01
C ARG A 83 14.27 -7.35 0.92
N GLY A 84 13.82 -7.24 2.18
CA GLY A 84 14.53 -6.47 3.21
C GLY A 84 15.97 -6.91 3.48
N ASP A 85 16.34 -8.16 3.16
CA ASP A 85 17.71 -8.66 3.32
C ASP A 85 18.62 -8.32 2.13
N LEU A 86 18.06 -7.84 1.01
CA LEU A 86 18.84 -7.43 -0.15
C LEU A 86 19.64 -6.17 0.17
N ALA A 87 20.95 -6.21 -0.13
CA ALA A 87 21.88 -5.11 0.04
C ALA A 87 21.35 -3.74 -0.44
N PRO A 88 20.81 -3.59 -1.67
CA PRO A 88 20.30 -2.30 -2.12
C PRO A 88 19.14 -1.77 -1.27
N ASN A 89 18.27 -2.62 -0.73
CA ASN A 89 17.19 -2.14 0.14
C ASN A 89 17.72 -1.66 1.49
N ARG A 90 18.70 -2.36 2.08
CA ARG A 90 19.36 -1.91 3.32
C ARG A 90 20.13 -0.61 3.13
N GLU A 91 20.84 -0.49 2.01
CA GLU A 91 21.56 0.72 1.64
C GLU A 91 20.62 1.92 1.46
N LEU A 92 19.46 1.72 0.80
CA LEU A 92 18.44 2.76 0.65
C LEU A 92 17.97 3.28 2.01
N ILE A 93 17.51 2.40 2.90
CA ILE A 93 16.97 2.79 4.20
C ILE A 93 18.05 3.45 5.06
N THR A 94 19.28 2.93 5.03
CA THR A 94 20.42 3.52 5.74
C THR A 94 20.71 4.94 5.25
N TRP A 95 20.76 5.13 3.92
CA TRP A 95 20.99 6.43 3.30
C TRP A 95 19.86 7.42 3.61
N MET A 96 18.60 7.01 3.50
CA MET A 96 17.44 7.86 3.84
C MET A 96 17.49 8.31 5.31
N ARG A 97 17.86 7.41 6.22
CA ARG A 97 17.99 7.74 7.65
C ARG A 97 19.10 8.74 7.91
N GLU A 98 20.27 8.58 7.29
CA GLU A 98 21.36 9.56 7.44
C GLU A 98 20.99 10.90 6.80
N TYR A 99 20.32 10.89 5.65
CA TYR A 99 19.78 12.09 5.02
C TYR A 99 18.82 12.83 5.96
N ASN A 100 17.94 12.11 6.65
CA ASN A 100 16.93 12.70 7.54
C ASN A 100 17.48 13.27 8.84
N ARG A 101 18.60 12.71 9.34
CA ARG A 101 19.14 13.01 10.68
C ARG A 101 19.43 14.49 10.93
N THR A 102 19.80 15.24 9.89
CA THR A 102 20.19 16.65 9.98
C THR A 102 19.13 17.61 9.43
N ARG A 103 17.97 17.09 8.99
CA ARG A 103 16.96 17.87 8.27
C ARG A 103 15.70 18.11 9.09
N PRO A 104 15.06 19.29 8.91
CA PRO A 104 13.81 19.58 9.56
C PRO A 104 12.69 18.67 9.00
N PRO A 105 11.61 18.40 9.76
CA PRO A 105 10.58 17.41 9.41
C PRO A 105 9.98 17.57 7.99
N GLU A 106 9.82 18.80 7.53
CA GLU A 106 9.30 19.14 6.20
C GLU A 106 10.22 18.69 5.05
N GLU A 107 11.53 18.60 5.27
CA GLU A 107 12.53 18.22 4.27
C GLU A 107 12.94 16.75 4.33
N ARG A 108 12.51 16.02 5.37
CA ARG A 108 12.85 14.60 5.54
C ARG A 108 12.26 13.75 4.41
N LEU A 109 13.00 12.75 3.95
CA LEU A 109 12.50 11.74 3.04
C LEU A 109 11.50 10.82 3.74
N ALA A 110 10.49 10.40 2.98
CA ALA A 110 9.51 9.41 3.41
C ALA A 110 9.64 8.11 2.62
N PHE A 111 9.47 7.00 3.31
CA PHE A 111 9.32 5.68 2.74
C PHE A 111 7.85 5.27 2.75
N HIS A 112 7.38 4.64 1.68
CA HIS A 112 6.01 4.14 1.58
C HIS A 112 6.01 2.73 0.99
N GLY A 113 5.04 1.93 1.41
CA GLY A 113 4.59 0.73 0.68
C GLY A 113 3.32 1.07 -0.08
N PHE A 114 3.22 0.66 -1.33
CA PHE A 114 2.00 0.89 -2.11
C PHE A 114 1.18 -0.38 -2.37
N ASP A 115 1.63 -1.53 -1.91
CA ASP A 115 0.92 -2.80 -2.08
C ASP A 115 0.16 -3.20 -0.79
N ALA A 116 -0.48 -4.37 -0.83
CA ALA A 116 -0.97 -5.10 0.33
C ALA A 116 -0.31 -6.49 0.37
N GLU A 117 -0.27 -7.13 1.53
CA GLU A 117 0.24 -8.50 1.73
C GLU A 117 -0.70 -9.52 1.06
N MET A 118 -0.64 -9.60 -0.27
CA MET A 118 -1.48 -10.44 -1.12
C MET A 118 -0.68 -11.21 -2.19
N GLU A 119 0.65 -11.04 -2.20
CA GLU A 119 1.57 -11.83 -3.02
C GLU A 119 1.84 -13.18 -2.32
N ASN A 120 1.81 -14.30 -3.06
CA ASN A 120 2.01 -15.70 -2.60
C ASN A 120 0.78 -16.46 -2.10
N MET A 121 -0.41 -16.21 -2.67
CA MET A 121 -1.61 -17.02 -2.40
C MET A 121 -2.01 -17.06 -0.91
N SER A 122 -1.67 -15.99 -0.18
CA SER A 122 -2.08 -15.72 1.20
C SER A 122 -2.49 -14.26 1.28
N ALA A 123 -3.49 -13.97 2.11
CA ALA A 123 -3.89 -12.61 2.44
C ALA A 123 -4.27 -12.56 3.93
N PRO A 124 -3.73 -11.61 4.71
CA PRO A 124 -3.98 -11.57 6.15
C PRO A 124 -5.45 -11.27 6.46
N SER A 125 -5.86 -11.67 7.66
CA SER A 125 -7.16 -11.29 8.21
C SER A 125 -7.32 -9.77 8.30
N PRO A 126 -8.49 -9.20 7.94
CA PRO A 126 -8.76 -7.77 8.05
C PRO A 126 -8.87 -7.31 9.51
N ARG A 127 -9.00 -8.25 10.46
CA ARG A 127 -9.35 -8.01 11.87
C ARG A 127 -8.43 -7.00 12.55
N ARG A 128 -7.11 -7.21 12.49
CA ARG A 128 -6.13 -6.34 13.18
C ARG A 128 -6.17 -4.90 12.65
N TYR A 129 -6.37 -4.74 11.34
CA TYR A 129 -6.47 -3.43 10.71
C TYR A 129 -7.77 -2.70 11.10
N LEU A 130 -8.90 -3.42 11.17
CA LEU A 130 -10.17 -2.88 11.66
C LEU A 130 -10.10 -2.50 13.13
N GLU A 131 -9.49 -3.34 13.98
CA GLU A 131 -9.28 -3.06 15.40
C GLU A 131 -8.40 -1.82 15.61
N ALA A 132 -7.32 -1.66 14.83
CA ALA A 132 -6.46 -0.49 14.87
C ALA A 132 -7.22 0.79 14.47
N ALA A 133 -8.01 0.73 13.39
CA ALA A 133 -8.84 1.85 12.94
C ALA A 133 -9.91 2.22 13.99
N ARG A 134 -10.58 1.21 14.57
CA ARG A 134 -11.56 1.39 15.66
C ARG A 134 -10.93 2.03 16.89
N ALA A 135 -9.74 1.57 17.30
CA ALA A 135 -9.03 2.13 18.44
C ALA A 135 -8.64 3.61 18.22
N TYR A 136 -8.39 4.03 16.98
CA TYR A 136 -8.20 5.45 16.66
C TYR A 136 -9.49 6.27 16.78
N LEU A 137 -10.61 5.75 16.25
CA LEU A 137 -11.92 6.41 16.37
C LEU A 137 -12.40 6.54 17.83
N ALA A 138 -11.96 5.66 18.72
CA ALA A 138 -12.30 5.67 20.14
C ALA A 138 -11.55 6.74 20.97
N ARG A 139 -10.54 7.44 20.41
CA ARG A 139 -9.68 8.38 21.16
C ARG A 139 -10.35 9.69 21.60
N ASP A 140 -11.61 9.91 21.23
CA ASP A 140 -12.35 11.11 21.61
C ASP A 140 -13.70 10.69 22.22
N GLU A 141 -13.70 10.63 23.56
CA GLU A 141 -14.83 10.29 24.43
C GLU A 141 -15.69 11.52 24.79
N GLY A 142 -15.29 12.72 24.37
CA GLY A 142 -15.86 13.98 24.87
C GLY A 142 -17.10 14.48 24.12
N LEU A 143 -17.33 14.01 22.88
CA LEU A 143 -18.48 14.38 22.07
C LEU A 143 -19.14 13.13 21.50
N ALA A 144 -20.44 12.94 21.77
CA ALA A 144 -21.20 11.86 21.17
C ALA A 144 -21.12 11.96 19.64
N SER A 145 -20.49 10.98 19.00
CA SER A 145 -20.52 10.83 17.55
C SER A 145 -21.96 10.52 17.15
N PRO A 146 -22.59 11.27 16.21
CA PRO A 146 -23.91 10.92 15.70
C PRO A 146 -23.91 9.58 14.97
N LEU A 147 -22.72 9.12 14.55
CA LEU A 147 -22.51 7.85 13.87
C LEU A 147 -22.18 6.74 14.89
N ALA A 148 -21.28 6.99 15.84
CA ALA A 148 -20.85 6.12 16.97
C ALA A 148 -20.73 4.60 16.70
N LEU A 149 -20.66 4.17 15.43
CA LEU A 149 -20.68 2.76 15.01
C LEU A 149 -19.40 2.04 15.45
N ALA A 150 -18.26 2.73 15.42
CA ALA A 150 -17.01 2.18 15.93
C ALA A 150 -16.97 2.04 17.47
N ALA A 151 -17.78 2.83 18.18
CA ALA A 151 -17.86 2.80 19.64
C ALA A 151 -18.94 1.85 20.16
N ASP A 152 -19.77 1.25 19.28
CA ASP A 152 -20.82 0.31 19.69
C ASP A 152 -20.18 -0.98 20.25
N PRO A 153 -20.33 -1.27 21.57
CA PRO A 153 -19.79 -2.47 22.17
C PRO A 153 -20.47 -3.76 21.66
N ALA A 154 -21.63 -3.66 21.00
CA ALA A 154 -22.28 -4.80 20.36
C ALA A 154 -21.56 -5.24 19.07
N VAL A 155 -20.69 -4.40 18.50
CA VAL A 155 -19.88 -4.75 17.33
C VAL A 155 -18.60 -5.47 17.78
N ASP A 156 -18.64 -6.80 17.69
CA ASP A 156 -17.50 -7.67 17.95
C ASP A 156 -16.78 -8.05 16.65
N ILE A 157 -15.78 -7.25 16.28
CA ILE A 157 -14.95 -7.46 15.08
C ILE A 157 -14.23 -8.82 15.13
N ALA A 158 -13.78 -9.24 16.31
CA ALA A 158 -13.04 -10.48 16.46
C ALA A 158 -13.96 -11.70 16.24
N SER A 159 -15.17 -11.67 16.78
CA SER A 159 -16.19 -12.71 16.53
C SER A 159 -16.60 -12.77 15.05
N LEU A 160 -16.84 -11.62 14.41
CA LEU A 160 -17.19 -11.55 13.00
C LEU A 160 -16.07 -12.04 12.08
N ALA A 161 -14.82 -11.66 12.36
CA ALA A 161 -13.68 -12.11 11.57
C ALA A 161 -13.37 -13.60 11.80
N GLY A 162 -13.58 -14.09 13.02
CA GLY A 162 -13.16 -15.43 13.42
C GLY A 162 -11.65 -15.59 13.44
N ASP A 163 -11.18 -16.85 13.35
CA ASP A 163 -9.75 -17.17 13.33
C ASP A 163 -9.05 -16.57 12.10
N ASP A 164 -7.91 -15.90 12.34
CA ASP A 164 -7.14 -15.23 11.30
C ASP A 164 -6.68 -16.22 10.22
N GLU A 165 -6.39 -17.48 10.58
CA GLU A 165 -5.91 -18.51 9.65
C GLU A 165 -6.94 -18.87 8.57
N ARG A 166 -8.23 -18.62 8.83
CA ARG A 166 -9.28 -18.84 7.82
C ARG A 166 -9.16 -17.89 6.63
N TRP A 167 -8.51 -16.75 6.82
CA TRP A 167 -8.27 -15.72 5.80
C TRP A 167 -6.93 -15.97 5.08
N SER A 168 -5.86 -16.27 5.82
CA SER A 168 -4.49 -16.38 5.29
C SER A 168 -4.17 -17.70 4.59
N ARG A 169 -4.90 -18.78 4.87
CA ARG A 169 -4.65 -20.08 4.24
C ARG A 169 -4.79 -20.05 2.72
N THR A 170 -3.99 -20.84 2.04
CA THR A 170 -3.95 -20.90 0.57
C THR A 170 -5.29 -21.24 -0.07
N GLU A 171 -6.10 -22.10 0.56
CA GLU A 171 -7.42 -22.47 0.05
C GLU A 171 -8.39 -21.28 0.05
N ALA A 172 -8.23 -20.32 0.97
CA ALA A 172 -9.07 -19.12 1.02
C ALA A 172 -8.80 -18.17 -0.17
N VAL A 173 -7.67 -18.35 -0.88
CA VAL A 173 -7.31 -17.63 -2.10
C VAL A 173 -7.62 -18.47 -3.34
N LEU A 174 -7.12 -19.70 -3.36
CA LEU A 174 -7.16 -20.56 -4.55
C LEU A 174 -8.51 -21.23 -4.79
N ASP A 175 -9.33 -21.47 -3.76
CA ASP A 175 -10.63 -22.12 -3.90
C ASP A 175 -11.78 -21.15 -3.56
N ALA A 176 -12.66 -20.92 -4.52
CA ALA A 176 -13.83 -20.05 -4.35
C ALA A 176 -14.77 -20.56 -3.24
N ALA A 177 -14.89 -21.88 -3.07
CA ALA A 177 -15.76 -22.48 -2.05
C ALA A 177 -15.17 -22.36 -0.64
N CYS A 178 -13.84 -22.22 -0.52
CA CYS A 178 -13.14 -22.00 0.76
C CYS A 178 -12.92 -20.53 1.09
N SER A 179 -13.12 -19.62 0.13
CA SER A 179 -12.95 -18.17 0.29
C SER A 179 -14.01 -17.58 1.23
N ILE A 180 -13.57 -16.81 2.22
CA ILE A 180 -14.43 -16.27 3.29
C ILE A 180 -15.28 -15.07 2.83
N GLY A 181 -14.91 -14.39 1.74
CA GLY A 181 -15.51 -13.10 1.39
C GLY A 181 -16.98 -13.12 0.94
N ALA A 182 -17.64 -14.28 0.93
CA ALA A 182 -19.09 -14.41 0.69
C ALA A 182 -19.89 -14.89 1.90
N THR A 183 -19.27 -15.05 3.07
CA THR A 183 -20.02 -15.39 4.28
C THR A 183 -20.81 -14.17 4.81
N PRO A 184 -21.93 -14.39 5.52
CA PRO A 184 -22.68 -13.30 6.13
C PRO A 184 -21.82 -12.42 7.04
N GLU A 185 -20.89 -13.01 7.79
CA GLU A 185 -20.00 -12.27 8.70
C GLU A 185 -19.04 -11.36 7.92
N ALA A 186 -18.50 -11.82 6.79
CA ALA A 186 -17.66 -11.00 5.91
C ALA A 186 -18.45 -9.84 5.27
N GLU A 187 -19.73 -10.05 4.94
CA GLU A 187 -20.62 -8.99 4.45
C GLU A 187 -20.90 -7.94 5.54
N VAL A 188 -21.12 -8.36 6.79
CA VAL A 188 -21.24 -7.44 7.94
C VAL A 188 -19.95 -6.66 8.15
N LEU A 189 -18.78 -7.31 8.11
CA LEU A 189 -17.48 -6.62 8.22
C LEU A 189 -17.28 -5.57 7.13
N ARG A 190 -17.75 -5.83 5.90
CA ARG A 190 -17.68 -4.85 4.80
C ARG A 190 -18.55 -3.63 5.08
N CYS A 191 -19.79 -3.83 5.52
CA CYS A 191 -20.67 -2.72 5.89
C CYS A 191 -20.06 -1.91 7.04
N LEU A 192 -19.58 -2.59 8.08
CA LEU A 192 -18.92 -1.96 9.21
C LEU A 192 -17.70 -1.13 8.77
N ALA A 193 -16.84 -1.66 7.90
CA ALA A 193 -15.66 -0.96 7.42
C ALA A 193 -16.02 0.29 6.59
N ASP A 194 -17.09 0.23 5.79
CA ASP A 194 -17.62 1.36 5.02
C ASP A 194 -18.19 2.45 5.94
N ASP A 195 -18.97 2.05 6.94
CA ASP A 195 -19.50 2.94 7.98
C ASP A 195 -18.38 3.63 8.78
N MET A 196 -17.34 2.87 9.16
CA MET A 196 -16.15 3.41 9.81
C MET A 196 -15.47 4.48 8.94
N LEU A 197 -15.38 4.28 7.62
CA LEU A 197 -14.76 5.25 6.73
C LEU A 197 -15.54 6.56 6.70
N THR A 198 -16.87 6.47 6.71
CA THR A 198 -17.76 7.64 6.85
C THR A 198 -17.50 8.36 8.18
N GLU A 199 -17.37 7.62 9.28
CA GLU A 199 -17.06 8.20 10.59
C GLU A 199 -15.68 8.88 10.64
N PHE A 200 -14.65 8.29 10.03
CA PHE A 200 -13.32 8.88 9.91
C PHE A 200 -13.37 10.27 9.26
N HIS A 201 -14.13 10.41 8.17
CA HIS A 201 -14.29 11.68 7.47
C HIS A 201 -15.15 12.67 8.27
N ALA A 202 -16.29 12.22 8.81
CA ALA A 202 -17.19 13.07 9.58
C ALA A 202 -16.54 13.67 10.84
N ARG A 203 -15.61 12.91 11.46
CA ARG A 203 -14.89 13.31 12.67
C ARG A 203 -13.46 13.80 12.41
N ALA A 204 -13.06 13.99 11.15
CA ALA A 204 -11.71 14.41 10.81
C ALA A 204 -11.26 15.70 11.54
N PRO A 205 -12.07 16.77 11.64
CA PRO A 205 -11.66 17.98 12.36
C PRO A 205 -11.30 17.71 13.83
N GLN A 206 -12.12 16.92 14.54
CA GLN A 206 -11.95 16.61 15.96
C GLN A 206 -10.78 15.66 16.19
N LEU A 207 -10.70 14.57 15.42
CA LEU A 207 -9.64 13.57 15.54
C LEU A 207 -8.27 14.16 15.20
N ILE A 208 -8.18 15.01 14.19
CA ILE A 208 -6.94 15.71 13.82
C ILE A 208 -6.54 16.70 14.91
N ALA A 209 -7.48 17.48 15.46
CA ALA A 209 -7.20 18.42 16.54
C ALA A 209 -6.73 17.70 17.83
N ALA A 210 -7.28 16.52 18.13
CA ALA A 210 -6.87 15.71 19.28
C ALA A 210 -5.56 14.93 19.05
N THR A 211 -5.18 14.70 17.80
CA THR A 211 -3.98 13.93 17.45
C THR A 211 -3.11 14.71 16.47
N SER A 212 -3.16 14.40 15.16
CA SER A 212 -2.54 15.15 14.08
C SER A 212 -3.07 14.70 12.73
N ARG A 213 -2.79 15.49 11.66
CA ARG A 213 -3.09 15.11 10.28
C ARG A 213 -2.40 13.79 9.90
N ALA A 214 -1.15 13.61 10.32
CA ALA A 214 -0.38 12.40 10.05
C ALA A 214 -0.97 11.17 10.75
N ALA A 215 -1.36 11.30 12.02
CA ALA A 215 -2.00 10.21 12.76
C ALA A 215 -3.34 9.80 12.13
N TRP A 216 -4.12 10.77 11.63
CA TRP A 216 -5.38 10.52 10.93
C TRP A 216 -5.17 9.73 9.63
N TYR A 217 -4.23 10.15 8.77
CA TYR A 217 -3.90 9.42 7.54
C TYR A 217 -3.36 8.02 7.83
N ARG A 218 -2.54 7.86 8.87
CA ARG A 218 -2.03 6.55 9.30
C ARG A 218 -3.16 5.61 9.71
N ALA A 219 -4.11 6.09 10.50
CA ALA A 219 -5.26 5.30 10.92
C ALA A 219 -6.22 4.99 9.75
N LYS A 220 -6.43 5.95 8.85
CA LYS A 220 -7.17 5.73 7.59
C LYS A 220 -6.50 4.66 6.72
N ALA A 221 -5.17 4.65 6.63
CA ALA A 221 -4.44 3.64 5.88
C ALA A 221 -4.74 2.22 6.39
N HIS A 222 -4.80 2.01 7.71
CA HIS A 222 -5.20 0.72 8.29
C HIS A 222 -6.63 0.35 7.87
N LEU A 223 -7.58 1.29 7.97
CA LEU A 223 -8.95 1.03 7.54
C LEU A 223 -9.03 0.67 6.04
N MET A 224 -8.29 1.39 5.19
CA MET A 224 -8.24 1.11 3.75
C MET A 224 -7.61 -0.25 3.46
N ALA A 225 -6.59 -0.67 4.20
CA ALA A 225 -6.03 -2.02 4.09
C ALA A 225 -7.09 -3.09 4.43
N ALA A 226 -7.86 -2.91 5.52
CA ALA A 226 -8.96 -3.80 5.87
C ALA A 226 -10.03 -3.87 4.77
N ILE A 227 -10.47 -2.72 4.27
CA ILE A 227 -11.45 -2.61 3.18
C ILE A 227 -10.92 -3.32 1.93
N GLY A 228 -9.65 -3.14 1.62
CA GLY A 228 -8.98 -3.80 0.50
C GLY A 228 -9.00 -5.32 0.62
N LEU A 229 -8.62 -5.87 1.78
CA LEU A 229 -8.66 -7.30 2.06
C LEU A 229 -10.08 -7.87 1.96
N LEU A 230 -11.08 -7.17 2.51
CA LEU A 230 -12.48 -7.56 2.40
C LEU A 230 -13.01 -7.50 0.94
N ARG A 231 -12.53 -6.55 0.14
CA ARG A 231 -12.81 -6.48 -1.32
C ARG A 231 -12.15 -7.63 -2.06
N TYR A 232 -10.91 -7.92 -1.75
CA TYR A 232 -10.13 -9.00 -2.31
C TYR A 232 -10.80 -10.36 -2.07
N HIS A 233 -11.07 -10.73 -0.82
CA HIS A 233 -11.75 -12.00 -0.51
C HIS A 233 -13.15 -12.10 -1.12
N ARG A 234 -13.89 -10.98 -1.24
CA ARG A 234 -15.19 -10.99 -1.93
C ARG A 234 -15.05 -11.34 -3.41
N GLN A 235 -14.00 -10.85 -4.09
CA GLN A 235 -13.76 -11.22 -5.48
C GLN A 235 -13.31 -12.68 -5.64
N LEU A 236 -12.53 -13.19 -4.69
CA LEU A 236 -12.07 -14.58 -4.65
C LEU A 236 -13.19 -15.59 -4.45
N ALA A 237 -14.18 -15.25 -3.62
CA ALA A 237 -15.35 -16.09 -3.34
C ALA A 237 -16.34 -16.22 -4.51
N ARG A 238 -16.15 -15.46 -5.60
CA ARG A 238 -16.99 -15.54 -6.79
C ARG A 238 -16.49 -16.67 -7.72
N PRO A 239 -17.26 -17.74 -7.93
CA PRO A 239 -16.86 -18.83 -8.82
C PRO A 239 -16.65 -18.35 -10.26
N ALA A 240 -15.63 -18.89 -10.92
CA ALA A 240 -15.35 -18.75 -12.35
C ALA A 240 -14.27 -19.78 -12.72
N GLU A 241 -13.94 -19.88 -14.02
CA GLU A 241 -12.78 -20.61 -14.48
C GLU A 241 -11.49 -20.09 -13.83
N GLU A 242 -10.49 -20.96 -13.66
CA GLU A 242 -9.28 -20.67 -12.89
C GLU A 242 -8.55 -19.42 -13.40
N HIS A 243 -8.31 -19.33 -14.71
CA HIS A 243 -7.65 -18.16 -15.32
C HIS A 243 -8.43 -16.85 -15.04
N VAL A 244 -9.76 -16.86 -15.15
CA VAL A 244 -10.61 -15.69 -14.84
C VAL A 244 -10.50 -15.31 -13.36
N ARG A 245 -10.47 -16.29 -12.45
CA ARG A 245 -10.33 -16.01 -11.01
C ARG A 245 -8.97 -15.41 -10.68
N ILE A 246 -7.89 -15.94 -11.22
CA ILE A 246 -6.53 -15.44 -10.98
C ILE A 246 -6.35 -14.06 -11.63
N SER A 247 -6.81 -13.83 -12.85
CA SER A 247 -6.79 -12.50 -13.47
C SER A 247 -7.59 -11.48 -12.67
N ARG A 248 -8.75 -11.86 -12.12
CA ARG A 248 -9.54 -11.00 -11.23
C ARG A 248 -8.82 -10.69 -9.92
N MET A 249 -8.15 -11.69 -9.35
CA MET A 249 -7.33 -11.54 -8.14
C MET A 249 -6.22 -10.50 -8.37
N LEU A 250 -5.47 -10.62 -9.48
CA LEU A 250 -4.42 -9.69 -9.87
C LEU A 250 -4.97 -8.28 -10.13
N ALA A 251 -6.05 -8.17 -10.90
CA ALA A 251 -6.73 -6.89 -11.14
C ALA A 251 -7.21 -6.22 -9.84
N THR A 252 -7.65 -7.01 -8.86
CA THR A 252 -8.08 -6.47 -7.56
C THR A 252 -6.88 -5.96 -6.77
N ARG A 253 -5.76 -6.68 -6.74
CA ARG A 253 -4.51 -6.22 -6.11
C ARG A 253 -4.02 -4.91 -6.73
N ASP A 254 -3.93 -4.83 -8.06
CA ASP A 254 -3.51 -3.60 -8.75
C ASP A 254 -4.46 -2.42 -8.54
N ALA A 255 -5.78 -2.66 -8.44
CA ALA A 255 -6.72 -1.60 -8.07
C ALA A 255 -6.45 -1.06 -6.66
N LEU A 256 -6.09 -1.92 -5.70
CA LEU A 256 -5.71 -1.49 -4.35
C LEU A 256 -4.35 -0.76 -4.35
N MET A 257 -3.39 -1.19 -5.18
CA MET A 257 -2.14 -0.46 -5.38
C MET A 257 -2.39 0.98 -5.86
N VAL A 258 -3.35 1.16 -6.77
CA VAL A 258 -3.76 2.49 -7.25
C VAL A 258 -4.36 3.33 -6.12
N GLU A 259 -5.29 2.76 -5.33
CA GLU A 259 -5.87 3.46 -4.17
C GLU A 259 -4.77 3.91 -3.19
N ASN A 260 -3.81 3.04 -2.91
CA ASN A 260 -2.66 3.34 -2.06
C ASN A 260 -1.75 4.44 -2.64
N LEU A 261 -1.46 4.41 -3.95
CA LEU A 261 -0.64 5.42 -4.61
C LEU A 261 -1.32 6.79 -4.63
N LEU A 262 -2.64 6.83 -4.84
CA LEU A 262 -3.43 8.05 -4.78
C LEU A 262 -3.46 8.62 -3.34
N ASP A 263 -3.61 7.78 -2.32
CA ASP A 263 -3.55 8.22 -0.92
C ASP A 263 -2.14 8.71 -0.54
N ILE A 264 -1.06 8.06 -1.02
CA ILE A 264 0.32 8.55 -0.87
C ILE A 264 0.46 9.92 -1.51
N ARG A 265 -0.07 10.13 -2.73
CA ARG A 265 -0.03 11.45 -3.37
C ARG A 265 -0.78 12.51 -2.56
N ALA A 266 -1.92 12.17 -1.97
CA ALA A 266 -2.64 13.09 -1.11
C ALA A 266 -1.83 13.49 0.14
N VAL A 267 -1.07 12.55 0.72
CA VAL A 267 -0.18 12.80 1.87
C VAL A 267 1.05 13.64 1.48
N GLU A 268 1.62 13.40 0.30
CA GLU A 268 2.87 14.01 -0.18
C GLU A 268 2.66 15.28 -1.03
N ALA A 269 1.42 15.68 -1.30
CA ALA A 269 1.08 16.78 -2.21
C ALA A 269 1.81 18.10 -1.91
N ASP A 270 2.05 18.40 -0.63
CA ASP A 270 2.71 19.64 -0.19
C ASP A 270 4.24 19.49 -0.04
N ARG A 271 4.81 18.32 -0.35
CA ARG A 271 6.21 17.97 -0.03
C ARG A 271 7.06 17.83 -1.29
N GLY A 272 6.52 17.18 -2.32
CA GLY A 272 7.19 16.98 -3.59
C GLY A 272 6.85 15.62 -4.21
N PRO A 273 7.38 15.32 -5.39
CA PRO A 273 7.10 14.07 -6.09
C PRO A 273 7.61 12.83 -5.34
N THR A 274 7.04 11.67 -5.68
CA THR A 274 7.51 10.37 -5.16
C THR A 274 7.97 9.48 -6.31
N LEU A 275 9.09 8.80 -6.10
CA LEU A 275 9.55 7.71 -6.94
C LEU A 275 8.77 6.43 -6.57
N VAL A 276 8.18 5.75 -7.54
CA VAL A 276 7.50 4.46 -7.35
C VAL A 276 8.38 3.36 -7.94
N PHE A 277 8.65 2.31 -7.18
CA PHE A 277 9.50 1.20 -7.61
C PHE A 277 8.83 -0.15 -7.39
N GLY A 278 8.75 -0.96 -8.44
CA GLY A 278 8.09 -2.26 -8.44
C GLY A 278 8.22 -2.97 -9.78
N HIS A 279 7.56 -4.10 -9.96
CA HIS A 279 7.65 -4.87 -11.20
C HIS A 279 7.04 -4.13 -12.40
N ASN A 280 7.65 -4.27 -13.58
CA ASN A 280 7.16 -3.69 -14.84
C ASN A 280 5.69 -4.04 -15.11
N VAL A 281 5.28 -5.27 -14.77
CA VAL A 281 3.90 -5.76 -14.96
C VAL A 281 2.85 -4.93 -14.23
N HIS A 282 3.21 -4.30 -13.11
CA HIS A 282 2.30 -3.45 -12.33
C HIS A 282 2.32 -2.00 -12.82
N LEU A 283 3.46 -1.52 -13.32
CA LEU A 283 3.70 -0.09 -13.56
C LEU A 283 3.55 0.34 -15.03
N GLN A 284 3.48 -0.60 -15.98
CA GLN A 284 3.31 -0.24 -17.39
C GLN A 284 1.95 0.39 -17.71
N HIS A 285 1.90 1.28 -18.72
CA HIS A 285 0.66 1.90 -19.20
C HIS A 285 -0.28 0.92 -19.93
N GLY A 286 0.28 -0.11 -20.55
CA GLY A 286 -0.49 -1.11 -21.30
C GLY A 286 -1.12 -2.17 -20.40
N PRO A 287 -2.03 -3.00 -20.94
CA PRO A 287 -2.54 -4.17 -20.23
C PRO A 287 -1.38 -5.04 -19.72
N SER A 288 -1.53 -5.56 -18.51
CA SER A 288 -0.62 -6.48 -17.87
C SER A 288 -0.92 -7.89 -18.37
N HIS A 289 0.15 -8.63 -18.63
CA HIS A 289 0.09 -10.00 -19.11
C HIS A 289 1.09 -10.86 -18.33
N MET A 290 0.66 -12.06 -17.95
CA MET A 290 1.52 -13.04 -17.30
C MET A 290 1.10 -14.44 -17.67
N ARG A 291 2.08 -15.28 -18.02
CA ARG A 291 1.88 -16.72 -18.16
C ARG A 291 2.26 -17.41 -16.86
N MET A 292 1.29 -18.10 -16.24
CA MET A 292 1.51 -18.85 -15.01
C MET A 292 1.10 -20.31 -15.24
N ARG A 293 2.08 -21.22 -15.29
CA ARG A 293 1.87 -22.62 -15.70
C ARG A 293 1.20 -22.67 -17.10
N ASP A 294 0.01 -23.27 -17.18
CA ASP A 294 -0.80 -23.37 -18.40
C ASP A 294 -1.85 -22.26 -18.51
N LEU A 295 -1.86 -21.31 -17.59
CA LEU A 295 -2.82 -20.21 -17.57
C LEU A 295 -2.24 -18.98 -18.26
N ASP A 296 -3.11 -18.34 -19.05
CA ASP A 296 -2.89 -17.03 -19.65
C ASP A 296 -3.67 -16.00 -18.85
N LEU A 297 -2.97 -15.01 -18.29
CA LEU A 297 -3.54 -14.05 -17.34
C LEU A 297 -3.40 -12.63 -17.87
N ASP A 298 -4.52 -11.94 -17.99
CA ASP A 298 -4.62 -10.57 -18.50
C ASP A 298 -5.39 -9.69 -17.51
N TRP A 299 -4.86 -8.51 -17.24
CA TRP A 299 -5.53 -7.48 -16.44
C TRP A 299 -5.03 -6.08 -16.77
N HIS A 300 -5.62 -5.06 -16.16
CA HIS A 300 -5.05 -3.71 -16.17
C HIS A 300 -4.25 -3.52 -14.87
N GLY A 301 -2.92 -3.43 -14.99
CA GLY A 301 -2.05 -3.13 -13.86
C GLY A 301 -2.20 -1.70 -13.34
N ALA A 302 -1.56 -1.41 -12.21
CA ALA A 302 -1.64 -0.12 -11.53
C ALA A 302 -1.27 1.07 -12.44
N GLY A 303 -0.24 0.94 -13.27
CA GLY A 303 0.16 1.97 -14.25
C GLY A 303 -0.88 2.21 -15.34
N ALA A 304 -1.51 1.14 -15.84
CA ALA A 304 -2.58 1.21 -16.83
C ALA A 304 -3.84 1.88 -16.27
N ILE A 305 -4.11 1.71 -14.98
CA ILE A 305 -5.21 2.37 -14.27
C ILE A 305 -4.85 3.83 -13.92
N LEU A 306 -3.64 4.10 -13.42
CA LEU A 306 -3.20 5.44 -13.02
C LEU A 306 -3.10 6.40 -14.21
N GLY A 307 -2.58 5.94 -15.35
CA GLY A 307 -2.40 6.74 -16.56
C GLY A 307 -3.59 7.63 -16.90
N PRO A 308 -4.81 7.08 -17.10
CA PRO A 308 -6.00 7.89 -17.37
C PRO A 308 -6.53 8.69 -16.17
N LEU A 309 -6.22 8.31 -14.93
CA LEU A 309 -6.72 9.01 -13.73
C LEU A 309 -5.91 10.26 -13.38
N VAL A 310 -4.60 10.26 -13.63
CA VAL A 310 -3.72 11.38 -13.25
C VAL A 310 -3.00 12.03 -14.45
N GLY A 311 -3.10 11.45 -15.64
CA GLY A 311 -2.56 12.00 -16.89
C GLY A 311 -1.04 12.13 -16.87
N GLU A 312 -0.54 13.27 -17.36
CA GLU A 312 0.90 13.60 -17.46
C GLU A 312 1.63 13.66 -16.10
N ARG A 313 0.90 13.53 -14.99
CA ARG A 313 1.46 13.47 -13.64
C ARG A 313 2.02 12.08 -13.29
N TYR A 314 1.76 11.07 -14.12
CA TYR A 314 2.33 9.74 -14.02
C TYR A 314 3.25 9.46 -15.21
N VAL A 315 4.52 9.21 -14.92
CA VAL A 315 5.55 8.85 -15.90
C VAL A 315 6.07 7.46 -15.57
N PHE A 316 6.11 6.57 -16.55
CA PHE A 316 6.67 5.23 -16.40
C PHE A 316 7.96 5.06 -17.20
N VAL A 317 8.97 4.47 -16.56
CA VAL A 317 10.25 4.09 -17.14
C VAL A 317 10.54 2.64 -16.76
N ALA A 318 10.69 1.78 -17.77
CA ALA A 318 11.09 0.39 -17.57
C ALA A 318 12.62 0.27 -17.56
N ASN A 319 13.15 -0.58 -16.67
CA ASN A 319 14.48 -1.17 -16.84
C ASN A 319 14.45 -2.39 -17.76
#